data_AF-A0ABD5SRL3-F1
#
_entry.id   AF-A0ABD5SRL3-F1
#
_cell.length_a   1.000
_cell.length_b   1.000
_cell.length_c   1.000
_cell.angle_alpha   90.00
_cell.angle_beta   90.00
_cell.angle_gamma   90.00
#
_symmetry.space_group_name_H-M   'P 1'
#
loop_
_entity.id
_entity.type
_entity.pdbx_description
1 polymer ?
#
loop_
_entity_poly.entity_id
_entity_poly.type
_entity_poly.pdbx_seq_one_letter_code
_entity_poly.pdbx_strand_id
1 'polypeptide(L)'
;MNDEPTSEILNATYRALCKHGYAELTLQCIAAESEMSKAAIHYYYESKNELFVAFLDFLYDRYTTQIDSTARDSPREHLRSLLEVLLTTDEDTPGTEFRTAMLEVKAQAPYDDEIQDRLVEFGDYLFERIREIIAAGIDAGEFDESVAPSRIAEVFTTIIVGSHTRQVAVDYSTDRLGETITSYIETHLLISTAVEGTQ
;
A
#
# COMPACT_ATOMS: atom_id res chain seq x y z
N MET A 1 -0.37 18.07 -11.58
CA MET A 1 0.77 18.91 -11.17
C MET A 1 0.30 19.75 -10.01
N ASN A 2 0.60 19.35 -8.78
CA ASN A 2 0.35 20.19 -7.61
C ASN A 2 1.37 21.32 -7.61
N ASP A 3 0.92 22.54 -7.31
CA ASP A 3 1.81 23.67 -7.10
C ASP A 3 2.74 23.38 -5.90
N GLU A 4 3.95 23.96 -5.92
CA GLU A 4 4.97 23.80 -4.87
C GLU A 4 4.43 24.05 -3.43
N PRO A 5 3.57 25.07 -3.18
CA PRO A 5 2.95 25.29 -1.87
C PRO A 5 2.00 24.16 -1.45
N THR A 6 1.20 23.62 -2.38
CA THR A 6 0.26 22.51 -2.12
C THR A 6 1.03 21.25 -1.72
N SER A 7 2.14 20.98 -2.40
CA SER A 7 3.02 19.85 -2.08
C SER A 7 3.65 19.97 -0.69
N GLU A 8 4.06 21.18 -0.28
CA GLU A 8 4.60 21.39 1.08
C GLU A 8 3.54 21.17 2.17
N ILE A 9 2.30 21.63 1.95
CA ILE A 9 1.19 21.37 2.90
C ILE A 9 0.96 19.86 3.05
N LEU A 10 0.97 19.11 1.96
CA LEU A 10 0.75 17.65 1.98
C LEU A 10 1.91 16.92 2.68
N ASN A 11 3.16 17.34 2.45
CA ASN A 11 4.32 16.81 3.18
C ASN A 11 4.29 17.16 4.68
N ALA A 12 3.88 18.37 5.05
CA ALA A 12 3.68 18.76 6.44
C ALA A 12 2.55 17.96 7.09
N THR A 13 1.50 17.64 6.32
CA THR A 13 0.40 16.78 6.75
C THR A 13 0.89 15.37 7.06
N TYR A 14 1.76 14.80 6.21
CA TYR A 14 2.41 13.52 6.48
C TYR A 14 3.17 13.55 7.82
N ARG A 15 4.01 14.57 8.04
CA ARG A 15 4.81 14.72 9.28
C ARG A 15 3.91 14.86 10.50
N ALA A 16 2.90 15.73 10.43
CA ALA A 16 1.95 15.94 11.52
C ALA A 16 1.15 14.67 11.83
N LEU A 17 0.72 13.93 10.80
CA LEU A 17 -0.02 12.69 10.96
C LEU A 17 0.84 11.61 11.65
N CYS A 18 2.09 11.42 11.24
CA CYS A 18 3.00 10.47 11.90
C CYS A 18 3.26 10.86 13.37
N LYS A 19 3.36 12.16 13.67
CA LYS A 19 3.68 12.64 15.01
C LYS A 19 2.50 12.64 15.99
N HIS A 20 1.30 12.93 15.48
CA HIS A 20 0.12 13.19 16.32
C HIS A 20 -0.99 12.14 16.17
N GLY A 21 -0.94 11.29 15.15
CA GLY A 21 -2.06 10.42 14.78
C GLY A 21 -3.17 11.19 14.08
N TYR A 22 -4.18 10.46 13.59
CA TYR A 22 -5.33 11.03 12.87
C TYR A 22 -6.29 11.78 13.79
N ALA A 23 -6.53 11.22 14.98
CA ALA A 23 -7.49 11.76 15.95
C ALA A 23 -7.13 13.20 16.38
N GLU A 24 -5.86 13.45 16.67
CA GLU A 24 -5.35 14.76 17.11
C GLU A 24 -4.84 15.64 15.96
N LEU A 25 -4.99 15.20 14.71
CA LEU A 25 -4.57 15.99 13.54
C LEU A 25 -5.43 17.25 13.43
N THR A 26 -4.80 18.42 13.38
CA THR A 26 -5.48 19.70 13.14
C THR A 26 -4.69 20.56 12.16
N LEU A 27 -5.33 21.54 11.54
CA LEU A 27 -4.64 22.54 10.69
C LEU A 27 -3.54 23.30 11.46
N GLN A 28 -3.66 23.42 12.78
CA GLN A 28 -2.63 24.02 13.61
C GLN A 28 -1.40 23.11 13.76
N CYS A 29 -1.62 21.79 13.91
CA CYS A 29 -0.55 20.80 13.92
C CYS A 29 0.20 20.80 12.57
N ILE A 30 -0.54 20.86 11.46
CA ILE A 30 0.05 20.89 10.11
C ILE A 30 0.85 22.18 9.89
N ALA A 31 0.31 23.33 10.29
CA ALA A 31 1.03 24.60 10.23
C ALA A 31 2.35 24.56 11.01
N ALA A 32 2.36 23.91 12.20
CA ALA A 32 3.56 23.76 13.02
C ALA A 32 4.63 22.85 12.39
N GLU A 33 4.26 22.00 11.45
CA GLU A 33 5.15 21.13 10.68
C GLU A 33 5.52 21.72 9.31
N SER A 34 5.16 22.97 9.02
CA SER A 34 5.42 23.65 7.73
C SER A 34 5.97 25.06 7.93
N GLU A 35 6.50 25.67 6.87
CA GLU A 35 6.82 27.11 6.86
C GLU A 35 5.58 27.99 6.68
N MET A 36 4.40 27.40 6.52
CA MET A 36 3.15 28.09 6.23
C MET A 36 2.35 28.41 7.49
N SER A 37 1.73 29.58 7.51
CA SER A 37 0.77 29.93 8.57
C SER A 37 -0.53 29.14 8.41
N LYS A 38 -1.27 28.93 9.50
CA LYS A 38 -2.62 28.35 9.46
C LYS A 38 -3.56 29.09 8.50
N ALA A 39 -3.46 30.43 8.42
CA ALA A 39 -4.26 31.23 7.51
C ALA A 39 -3.89 30.96 6.04
N ALA A 40 -2.60 30.72 5.75
CA ALA A 40 -2.16 30.33 4.42
C ALA A 40 -2.65 28.94 4.04
N ILE A 41 -2.66 27.97 4.97
CA ILE A 41 -3.23 26.64 4.71
C ILE A 41 -4.74 26.73 4.43
N HIS A 42 -5.46 27.55 5.20
CA HIS A 42 -6.89 27.80 4.98
C HIS A 42 -7.21 28.43 3.62
N TYR A 43 -6.24 29.12 2.99
CA TYR A 43 -6.43 29.64 1.64
C TYR A 43 -6.47 28.53 0.59
N TYR A 44 -5.76 27.42 0.80
CA TYR A 44 -5.74 26.26 -0.11
C TYR A 44 -6.80 25.22 0.22
N TYR A 45 -7.17 25.09 1.50
CA TYR A 45 -8.12 24.09 1.96
C TYR A 45 -9.07 24.69 3.00
N GLU A 46 -10.38 24.67 2.72
CA GLU A 46 -11.40 25.28 3.57
C GLU A 46 -11.56 24.50 4.89
N SER A 47 -11.30 23.19 4.88
CA SER A 47 -11.48 22.31 6.03
C SER A 47 -10.36 21.29 6.23
N LYS A 48 -10.31 20.68 7.43
CA LYS A 48 -9.44 19.51 7.70
C LYS A 48 -9.80 18.36 6.75
N ASN A 49 -11.09 18.14 6.47
CA ASN A 49 -11.53 17.02 5.64
C ASN A 49 -11.03 17.15 4.21
N GLU A 50 -11.23 18.32 3.61
CA GLU A 50 -10.80 18.61 2.24
C GLU A 50 -9.28 18.44 2.09
N LEU A 51 -8.50 18.98 3.03
CA LEU A 51 -7.05 18.77 3.06
C LEU A 51 -6.72 17.28 3.19
N PHE A 52 -7.43 16.55 4.05
CA PHE A 52 -7.15 15.14 4.30
C PHE A 52 -7.49 14.26 3.09
N VAL A 53 -8.57 14.55 2.36
CA VAL A 53 -8.89 13.89 1.09
C VAL A 53 -7.80 14.15 0.06
N ALA A 54 -7.36 15.40 -0.13
CA ALA A 54 -6.23 15.72 -1.00
C ALA A 54 -4.92 15.05 -0.56
N PHE A 55 -4.76 14.83 0.74
CA PHE A 55 -3.64 14.07 1.30
C PHE A 55 -3.73 12.57 1.00
N LEU A 56 -4.91 11.96 1.04
CA LEU A 56 -5.09 10.58 0.60
C LEU A 56 -4.78 10.42 -0.90
N ASP A 57 -5.17 11.39 -1.74
CA ASP A 57 -4.82 11.40 -3.16
C ASP A 57 -3.30 11.46 -3.37
N PHE A 58 -2.63 12.33 -2.61
CA PHE A 58 -1.17 12.40 -2.61
C PHE A 58 -0.49 11.09 -2.19
N LEU A 59 -1.04 10.42 -1.17
CA LEU A 59 -0.55 9.11 -0.74
C LEU A 59 -0.81 8.03 -1.80
N TYR A 60 -1.95 8.09 -2.48
CA TYR A 60 -2.32 7.17 -3.55
C TYR A 60 -1.34 7.28 -4.72
N ASP A 61 -1.01 8.50 -5.16
CA ASP A 61 -0.02 8.72 -6.22
C ASP A 61 1.37 8.15 -5.85
N ARG A 62 1.80 8.33 -4.59
CA ARG A 62 3.07 7.74 -4.11
C ARG A 62 3.01 6.22 -4.06
N TYR A 63 1.89 5.68 -3.59
CA TYR A 63 1.67 4.23 -3.47
C TYR A 63 1.69 3.53 -4.82
N THR A 64 0.93 4.06 -5.78
CA THR A 64 0.88 3.53 -7.15
C THR A 64 2.23 3.63 -7.83
N THR A 65 2.93 4.77 -7.72
CA THR A 65 4.30 4.94 -8.22
C THR A 65 5.27 3.91 -7.62
N GLN A 66 5.17 3.64 -6.32
CA GLN A 66 6.02 2.65 -5.66
C GLN A 66 5.74 1.24 -6.17
N ILE A 67 4.47 0.85 -6.31
CA ILE A 67 4.09 -0.45 -6.89
C ILE A 67 4.57 -0.57 -8.34
N ASP A 68 4.34 0.45 -9.16
CA ASP A 68 4.76 0.46 -10.57
C ASP A 68 6.28 0.33 -10.72
N SER A 69 7.06 0.88 -9.78
CA SER A 69 8.53 0.76 -9.78
C SER A 69 9.05 -0.68 -9.55
N THR A 70 8.18 -1.59 -9.12
CA THR A 70 8.53 -3.02 -8.89
C THR A 70 8.55 -3.84 -10.17
N ALA A 71 8.17 -3.27 -11.32
CA ALA A 71 8.15 -3.95 -12.61
C ALA A 71 9.48 -4.61 -12.95
N ARG A 72 9.41 -5.86 -13.42
CA ARG A 72 10.54 -6.67 -13.92
C ARG A 72 10.15 -7.32 -15.25
N ASP A 73 11.16 -7.83 -15.96
CA ASP A 73 10.97 -8.45 -17.28
C ASP A 73 10.17 -9.76 -17.19
N SER A 74 10.43 -10.57 -16.16
CA SER A 74 9.68 -11.80 -15.89
C SER A 74 8.50 -11.53 -14.94
N PRO A 75 7.27 -11.99 -15.25
CA PRO A 75 6.13 -11.95 -14.32
C PRO A 75 6.42 -12.55 -12.94
N ARG A 76 7.16 -13.66 -12.88
CA ARG A 76 7.60 -14.26 -11.61
C ARG A 76 8.51 -13.32 -10.82
N GLU A 77 9.47 -12.69 -11.48
CA GLU A 77 10.37 -11.73 -10.82
C GLU A 77 9.63 -10.46 -10.40
N HIS A 78 8.66 -10.00 -11.19
CA HIS A 78 7.81 -8.85 -10.87
C HIS A 78 6.97 -9.14 -9.63
N LEU A 79 6.30 -10.29 -9.55
CA LEU A 79 5.54 -10.70 -8.37
C LEU A 79 6.43 -10.74 -7.12
N ARG A 80 7.61 -11.35 -7.23
CA ARG A 80 8.58 -11.41 -6.11
C ARG A 80 8.99 -10.00 -5.67
N SER A 81 9.37 -9.13 -6.61
CA SER A 81 9.80 -7.77 -6.29
C SER A 81 8.68 -6.94 -5.67
N LEU A 82 7.44 -7.12 -6.11
CA LEU A 82 6.27 -6.46 -5.53
C LEU A 82 6.05 -6.89 -4.08
N LEU A 83 6.10 -8.19 -3.81
CA LEU A 83 5.94 -8.74 -2.47
C LEU A 83 7.05 -8.31 -1.53
N GLU A 84 8.30 -8.27 -2.01
CA GLU A 84 9.43 -7.73 -1.24
C GLU A 84 9.17 -6.30 -0.81
N VAL A 85 8.75 -5.42 -1.73
CA VAL A 85 8.45 -4.02 -1.40
C VAL A 85 7.28 -3.89 -0.41
N LEU A 86 6.27 -4.74 -0.49
CA LEU A 86 5.06 -4.64 0.35
C LEU A 86 5.19 -5.28 1.74
N LEU A 87 6.11 -6.24 1.90
CA LEU A 87 6.28 -7.03 3.13
C LEU A 87 7.53 -6.65 3.92
N THR A 88 8.49 -5.98 3.29
CA THR A 88 9.71 -5.53 3.95
C THR A 88 9.43 -4.37 4.90
N THR A 89 10.18 -4.31 6.00
CA THR A 89 10.10 -3.25 7.01
C THR A 89 11.47 -2.55 7.11
N ASP A 90 11.95 -2.02 5.99
CA ASP A 90 13.22 -1.27 5.93
C ASP A 90 12.99 0.23 6.22
N GLU A 91 14.08 0.97 6.45
CA GLU A 91 14.06 2.42 6.75
C GLU A 91 13.37 3.27 5.66
N ASP A 92 13.32 2.79 4.42
CA ASP A 92 12.61 3.44 3.29
C ASP A 92 11.10 3.12 3.23
N THR A 93 10.62 2.22 4.09
CA THR A 93 9.20 1.87 4.24
C THR A 93 8.54 2.90 5.15
N PRO A 94 7.24 3.24 4.97
CA PRO A 94 6.58 4.11 5.92
C PRO A 94 6.77 3.60 7.35
N GLY A 95 7.31 4.47 8.21
CA GLY A 95 7.66 4.12 9.59
C GLY A 95 6.46 3.56 10.36
N THR A 96 6.73 2.93 11.50
CA THR A 96 5.69 2.39 12.39
C THR A 96 4.66 3.46 12.76
N GLU A 97 5.08 4.72 12.87
CA GLU A 97 4.23 5.88 13.08
C GLU A 97 3.20 6.08 11.95
N PHE A 98 3.63 6.02 10.69
CA PHE A 98 2.73 6.17 9.55
C PHE A 98 1.74 5.00 9.47
N ARG A 99 2.21 3.76 9.67
CA ARG A 99 1.32 2.59 9.71
C ARG A 99 0.31 2.68 10.85
N THR A 100 0.71 3.20 12.01
CA THR A 100 -0.18 3.47 13.14
C THR A 100 -1.24 4.48 12.77
N ALA A 101 -0.84 5.60 12.17
CA ALA A 101 -1.79 6.61 11.73
C ALA A 101 -2.76 6.06 10.66
N MET A 102 -2.28 5.27 9.69
CA MET A 102 -3.16 4.64 8.71
C MET A 102 -4.13 3.63 9.32
N LEU A 103 -3.77 2.95 10.41
CA LEU A 103 -4.71 2.12 11.16
C LEU A 103 -5.84 2.97 11.78
N GLU A 104 -5.51 4.12 12.35
CA GLU A 104 -6.51 5.06 12.88
C GLU A 104 -7.44 5.58 11.78
N VAL A 105 -6.90 5.95 10.62
CA VAL A 105 -7.68 6.41 9.45
C VAL A 105 -8.64 5.33 8.98
N LYS A 106 -8.17 4.08 8.85
CA LYS A 106 -9.01 2.93 8.48
C LYS A 106 -10.13 2.67 9.49
N ALA A 107 -9.90 2.94 10.77
CA ALA A 107 -10.94 2.80 11.80
C ALA A 107 -12.02 3.89 11.71
N GLN A 108 -11.74 5.01 11.05
CA GLN A 108 -12.70 6.11 10.85
C GLN A 108 -13.47 6.00 9.53
N ALA A 109 -12.92 5.29 8.53
CA ALA A 109 -13.53 5.12 7.22
C ALA A 109 -15.02 4.71 7.23
N PRO A 110 -15.51 3.81 8.11
CA PRO A 110 -16.95 3.47 8.13
C PRO A 110 -17.91 4.61 8.49
N TYR A 111 -17.38 5.76 8.89
CA TYR A 111 -18.13 6.96 9.27
C TYR A 111 -17.90 8.15 8.34
N ASP A 112 -17.08 7.98 7.29
CA ASP A 112 -16.69 9.03 6.35
C ASP A 112 -16.56 8.44 4.94
N ASP A 113 -17.58 8.65 4.12
CA ASP A 113 -17.69 8.07 2.77
C ASP A 113 -16.53 8.50 1.86
N GLU A 114 -16.04 9.76 1.99
CA GLU A 114 -14.93 10.26 1.16
C GLU A 114 -13.61 9.55 1.51
N ILE A 115 -13.35 9.31 2.80
CA ILE A 115 -12.19 8.53 3.24
C ILE A 115 -12.35 7.06 2.84
N GLN A 116 -13.55 6.50 2.98
CA GLN A 116 -13.83 5.10 2.63
C GLN A 116 -13.55 4.85 1.15
N ASP A 117 -14.10 5.68 0.26
CA ASP A 117 -13.94 5.56 -1.18
C ASP A 117 -12.46 5.60 -1.57
N ARG A 118 -11.67 6.52 -1.00
CA ARG A 118 -10.23 6.58 -1.28
C ARG A 118 -9.48 5.37 -0.78
N LEU A 119 -9.79 4.85 0.41
CA LEU A 119 -9.15 3.63 0.92
C LEU A 119 -9.46 2.39 0.09
N VAL A 120 -10.65 2.33 -0.54
CA VAL A 120 -11.00 1.27 -1.49
C VAL A 120 -10.09 1.32 -2.71
N GLU A 121 -9.80 2.52 -3.25
CA GLU A 121 -8.92 2.68 -4.42
C GLU A 121 -7.53 2.07 -4.21
N PHE A 122 -6.92 2.19 -3.01
CA PHE A 122 -5.63 1.55 -2.72
C PHE A 122 -5.69 0.03 -2.81
N GLY A 123 -6.75 -0.57 -2.25
CA GLY A 123 -6.95 -2.02 -2.25
C GLY A 123 -7.19 -2.56 -3.65
N ASP A 124 -8.06 -1.89 -4.40
CA ASP A 124 -8.41 -2.25 -5.78
C ASP A 124 -7.20 -2.17 -6.70
N TYR A 125 -6.37 -1.12 -6.55
CA TYR A 125 -5.15 -0.98 -7.33
C TYR A 125 -4.15 -2.12 -7.07
N LEU A 126 -3.93 -2.49 -5.80
CA LEU A 126 -3.05 -3.61 -5.46
C LEU A 126 -3.58 -4.94 -6.00
N PHE A 127 -4.88 -5.19 -5.79
CA PHE A 127 -5.56 -6.37 -6.30
C PHE A 127 -5.35 -6.49 -7.81
N GLU A 128 -5.63 -5.42 -8.55
CA GLU A 128 -5.55 -5.44 -10.00
C GLU A 128 -4.12 -5.67 -10.47
N ARG A 129 -3.13 -5.03 -9.84
CA ARG A 129 -1.73 -5.25 -10.21
C ARG A 129 -1.28 -6.69 -9.96
N ILE A 130 -1.64 -7.30 -8.82
CA ILE A 130 -1.32 -8.71 -8.58
C ILE A 130 -2.02 -9.59 -9.61
N ARG A 131 -3.31 -9.34 -9.90
CA ARG A 131 -4.08 -10.10 -10.89
C ARG A 131 -3.43 -10.05 -12.28
N GLU A 132 -3.02 -8.87 -12.72
CA GLU A 132 -2.34 -8.66 -14.01
C GLU A 132 -1.00 -9.41 -14.08
N ILE A 133 -0.19 -9.35 -13.02
CA ILE A 133 1.10 -10.07 -12.97
C ILE A 133 0.88 -11.59 -13.06
N ILE A 134 -0.10 -12.13 -12.34
CA ILE A 134 -0.41 -13.57 -12.38
C ILE A 134 -0.93 -13.97 -13.78
N ALA A 135 -1.81 -13.18 -14.37
CA ALA A 135 -2.32 -13.45 -15.73
C ALA A 135 -1.18 -13.45 -16.77
N ALA A 136 -0.30 -12.46 -16.71
CA ALA A 136 0.87 -12.39 -17.59
C ALA A 136 1.82 -13.58 -17.41
N GLY A 137 2.00 -14.06 -16.18
CA GLY A 137 2.82 -15.25 -15.91
C GLY A 137 2.21 -16.55 -16.43
N ILE A 138 0.87 -16.66 -16.45
CA ILE A 138 0.19 -17.80 -17.10
C ILE A 138 0.40 -17.73 -18.62
N ASP A 139 0.19 -16.56 -19.24
CA ASP A 139 0.37 -16.36 -20.68
C ASP A 139 1.83 -16.63 -21.13
N ALA A 140 2.80 -16.30 -20.27
CA ALA A 140 4.22 -16.56 -20.50
C ALA A 140 4.65 -18.01 -20.19
N GLY A 141 3.77 -18.85 -19.63
CA GLY A 141 4.09 -20.21 -19.21
C GLY A 141 5.00 -20.28 -17.98
N GLU A 142 5.06 -19.23 -17.18
CA GLU A 142 5.79 -19.19 -15.90
C GLU A 142 4.94 -19.68 -14.72
N PHE A 143 3.62 -19.51 -14.81
CA PHE A 143 2.64 -19.99 -13.83
C PHE A 143 1.71 -21.04 -14.44
N ASP A 144 1.20 -21.93 -13.59
CA ASP A 144 0.31 -23.03 -13.98
C ASP A 144 -1.05 -22.51 -14.50
N GLU A 145 -1.53 -23.04 -15.62
CA GLU A 145 -2.77 -22.61 -16.29
C GLU A 145 -4.04 -22.86 -15.46
N SER A 146 -3.98 -23.73 -14.44
CA SER A 146 -5.10 -23.99 -13.53
C SER A 146 -5.29 -22.90 -12.47
N VAL A 147 -4.31 -22.00 -12.33
CA VAL A 147 -4.37 -20.87 -11.40
C VAL A 147 -5.46 -19.89 -11.82
N ALA A 148 -6.30 -19.48 -10.89
CA ALA A 148 -7.26 -18.39 -11.09
C ALA A 148 -6.66 -17.05 -10.62
N PRO A 149 -6.25 -16.12 -11.52
CA PRO A 149 -5.53 -14.90 -11.16
C PRO A 149 -6.25 -14.06 -10.10
N SER A 150 -7.55 -13.84 -10.27
CA SER A 150 -8.36 -13.05 -9.34
C SER A 150 -8.41 -13.67 -7.93
N ARG A 151 -8.41 -15.00 -7.82
CA ARG A 151 -8.46 -15.67 -6.51
C ARG A 151 -7.15 -15.53 -5.76
N ILE A 152 -6.03 -15.59 -6.48
CA ILE A 152 -4.70 -15.39 -5.89
C ILE A 152 -4.51 -13.93 -5.49
N ALA A 153 -4.92 -13.00 -6.35
CA ALA A 153 -4.91 -11.57 -6.05
C ALA A 153 -5.70 -11.26 -4.77
N GLU A 154 -6.92 -11.79 -4.65
CA GLU A 154 -7.75 -11.62 -3.44
C GLU A 154 -7.03 -12.10 -2.17
N VAL A 155 -6.44 -13.30 -2.21
CA VAL A 155 -5.73 -13.90 -1.07
C VAL A 155 -4.50 -13.06 -0.71
N PHE A 156 -3.70 -12.66 -1.69
CA PHE A 156 -2.49 -11.89 -1.44
C PHE A 156 -2.79 -10.49 -0.94
N THR A 157 -3.74 -9.77 -1.55
CA THR A 157 -4.18 -8.46 -1.07
C THR A 157 -4.70 -8.54 0.37
N THR A 158 -5.53 -9.53 0.69
CA THR A 158 -6.05 -9.75 2.05
C THR A 158 -4.93 -10.00 3.06
N ILE A 159 -3.97 -10.86 2.70
CA ILE A 159 -2.84 -11.21 3.57
C ILE A 159 -1.95 -10.00 3.81
N ILE A 160 -1.61 -9.24 2.76
CA ILE A 160 -0.75 -8.06 2.85
C ILE A 160 -1.41 -7.00 3.72
N VAL A 161 -2.65 -6.61 3.41
CA VAL A 161 -3.39 -5.60 4.19
C VAL A 161 -3.58 -6.05 5.64
N GLY A 162 -3.93 -7.32 5.86
CA GLY A 162 -4.07 -7.89 7.20
C GLY A 162 -2.76 -7.90 7.99
N SER A 163 -1.63 -8.13 7.32
CA SER A 163 -0.30 -8.14 7.94
C SER A 163 0.09 -6.76 8.46
N HIS A 164 -0.13 -5.70 7.70
CA HIS A 164 0.13 -4.33 8.15
C HIS A 164 -0.70 -3.96 9.38
N THR A 165 -1.99 -4.34 9.40
CA THR A 165 -2.85 -4.15 10.57
C THR A 165 -2.33 -4.91 11.78
N ARG A 166 -1.92 -6.18 11.62
CA ARG A 166 -1.40 -6.99 12.74
C ARG A 166 -0.06 -6.51 13.26
N GLN A 167 0.83 -6.05 12.37
CA GLN A 167 2.12 -5.50 12.74
C GLN A 167 1.95 -4.31 13.69
N VAL A 168 1.02 -3.41 13.39
CA VAL A 168 0.73 -2.24 14.24
C VAL A 168 -0.06 -2.64 15.50
N ALA A 169 -1.16 -3.37 15.33
CA ALA A 169 -2.13 -3.56 16.41
C ALA A 169 -1.65 -4.51 17.51
N VAL A 170 -0.79 -5.47 17.16
CA VAL A 170 -0.35 -6.54 18.09
C VAL A 170 1.15 -6.84 18.00
N ASP A 171 1.95 -5.94 17.42
CA ASP A 171 3.40 -6.08 17.27
C ASP A 171 3.81 -7.41 16.57
N TYR A 172 3.03 -7.80 15.56
CA TYR A 172 3.27 -9.05 14.83
C TYR A 172 4.41 -8.88 13.83
N SER A 173 5.48 -9.67 13.96
CA SER A 173 6.56 -9.74 12.97
C SER A 173 6.04 -10.29 11.64
N THR A 174 6.33 -9.55 10.55
CA THR A 174 6.01 -9.93 9.17
C THR A 174 7.14 -10.73 8.51
N ASP A 175 8.25 -10.99 9.19
CA ASP A 175 9.43 -11.64 8.60
C ASP A 175 9.09 -13.03 8.04
N ARG A 176 8.29 -13.80 8.79
CA ARG A 176 7.82 -15.14 8.37
C ARG A 176 6.80 -15.10 7.23
N LEU A 177 6.17 -13.95 7.00
CA LEU A 177 5.14 -13.81 5.99
C LEU A 177 5.75 -13.83 4.57
N GLY A 178 6.90 -13.19 4.38
CA GLY A 178 7.64 -13.24 3.12
C GLY A 178 8.04 -14.67 2.74
N GLU A 179 8.56 -15.44 3.70
CA GLU A 179 8.88 -16.86 3.51
C GLU A 179 7.64 -17.69 3.16
N THR A 180 6.53 -17.46 3.87
CA THR A 180 5.27 -18.18 3.66
C THR A 180 4.71 -17.91 2.26
N ILE A 181 4.69 -16.66 1.82
CA ILE A 181 4.16 -16.29 0.49
C ILE A 181 5.08 -16.84 -0.61
N THR A 182 6.41 -16.77 -0.43
CA THR A 182 7.37 -17.36 -1.37
C THR A 182 7.13 -18.85 -1.53
N SER A 183 7.02 -19.60 -0.42
CA SER A 183 6.73 -21.04 -0.46
C SER A 183 5.38 -21.34 -1.09
N TYR A 184 4.37 -20.50 -0.85
CA TYR A 184 3.06 -20.64 -1.49
C TYR A 184 3.15 -20.48 -3.01
N ILE A 185 3.88 -19.47 -3.50
CA ILE A 185 4.13 -19.29 -4.95
C ILE A 185 4.80 -20.52 -5.54
N GLU A 186 5.88 -20.99 -4.91
CA GLU A 186 6.63 -22.14 -5.40
C GLU A 186 5.80 -23.43 -5.47
N THR A 187 4.86 -23.60 -4.52
CA THR A 187 4.07 -24.83 -4.39
C THR A 187 2.77 -24.80 -5.22
N HIS A 188 2.15 -23.64 -5.38
CA HIS A 188 0.78 -23.52 -5.91
C HIS A 188 0.66 -22.69 -7.18
N LEU A 189 1.67 -21.89 -7.53
CA LEU A 189 1.65 -21.05 -8.73
C LEU A 189 2.55 -21.59 -9.83
N LEU A 190 3.66 -22.25 -9.49
CA LEU A 190 4.59 -22.78 -10.49
C LEU A 190 4.07 -24.06 -11.13
N ILE A 191 4.38 -24.23 -12.41
CA ILE A 191 4.14 -25.48 -13.14
C ILE A 191 4.83 -26.63 -12.40
N SER A 192 4.08 -27.68 -12.07
CA SER A 192 4.69 -28.90 -11.53
C SER A 192 5.62 -29.48 -12.59
N THR A 193 6.93 -29.43 -12.34
CA THR A 193 7.86 -30.19 -13.16
C THR A 193 7.58 -31.66 -12.91
N ALA A 194 6.82 -32.28 -13.81
CA ALA A 194 6.72 -33.72 -13.85
C ALA A 194 8.17 -34.24 -13.92
N VAL A 195 8.59 -34.94 -12.87
CA VAL A 195 9.81 -35.73 -12.89
C VAL A 195 9.63 -36.73 -14.03
N GLU A 196 10.20 -36.43 -15.20
CA GLU A 196 10.40 -37.43 -16.23
C GLU A 196 11.30 -38.51 -15.63
N GLY A 197 10.65 -39.55 -15.12
CA GLY A 197 11.32 -40.76 -14.67
C GLY A 197 12.01 -41.39 -15.87
N THR A 198 13.33 -41.19 -15.95
CA THR A 198 14.20 -41.96 -16.83
C THR A 198 14.05 -43.44 -16.46
N GLN A 199 13.41 -44.21 -17.33
CA GLN A 199 13.48 -45.67 -17.36
C GLN A 199 14.88 -46.15 -17.77
#